data_AF-A0A8F0FAS9-F1
#
_entry.id   AF-A0A8F0FAS9-F1
#
_cell.length_a   1.000
_cell.length_b   1.000
_cell.length_c   1.000
_cell.angle_alpha   90.00
_cell.angle_beta   90.00
_cell.angle_gamma   90.00
#
_symmetry.space_group_name_H-M   'P 1'
#
loop_
_entity.id
_entity.type
_entity.pdbx_description
1 polymer ?
#
loop_
_entity_poly.entity_id
_entity_poly.type
_entity_poly.pdbx_seq_one_letter_code
_entity_poly.pdbx_strand_id
1 'polypeptide(L)' 'MKIKLFFLSIYLNGYKYKIFIAQPTDIYHLLIFLSYQKELIIVEHNGKIYNNSNKDPKYIKQKDKIEIITIVGGG' A
#
# COMPACT_ATOMS: atom_id res chain seq x y z
N MET A 1 9.74 26.57 -2.88
CA MET A 1 9.36 25.75 -1.71
C MET A 1 10.22 24.49 -1.71
N LYS A 2 10.99 24.21 -0.64
CA LYS A 2 11.83 22.98 -0.58
C LYS A 2 10.96 21.80 -0.17
N ILE A 3 10.84 20.78 -1.01
CA ILE A 3 10.15 19.52 -0.66
C ILE A 3 11.09 18.71 0.23
N LYS A 4 10.63 18.33 1.42
CA LYS A 4 11.40 17.48 2.33
C LYS A 4 11.01 16.03 2.10
N LEU A 5 11.99 15.21 1.73
CA LEU A 5 11.84 13.78 1.55
C LEU A 5 12.12 13.05 2.86
N PHE A 6 11.31 12.04 3.15
CA PHE A 6 11.47 11.13 4.26
C PHE A 6 11.47 9.69 3.76
N PHE A 7 12.05 8.78 4.52
CA PHE A 7 11.97 7.37 4.21
C PHE A 7 10.87 6.69 5.02
N LEU A 8 10.13 5.81 4.36
CA LEU A 8 9.17 4.92 4.96
C LEU A 8 9.63 3.48 4.69
N SER A 9 9.94 2.72 5.74
CA SER A 9 10.27 1.30 5.60
C SER A 9 9.03 0.47 5.89
N ILE A 10 8.66 -0.39 4.95
CA ILE A 10 7.49 -1.26 5.03
C ILE A 10 7.86 -2.67 4.59
N TYR A 11 6.98 -3.62 4.87
CA TYR A 11 6.97 -4.92 4.24
C TYR A 11 5.85 -4.94 3.22
N LEU A 12 6.16 -5.27 1.97
CA LEU A 12 5.20 -5.41 0.87
C LEU A 12 5.37 -6.80 0.28
N ASN A 13 4.32 -7.61 0.29
CA ASN A 13 4.31 -9.00 -0.20
C ASN A 13 5.47 -9.82 0.38
N GLY A 14 5.68 -9.74 1.70
CA GLY A 14 6.80 -10.38 2.42
C GLY A 14 8.18 -9.73 2.27
N TYR A 15 8.39 -8.82 1.31
CA TYR A 15 9.69 -8.17 1.07
C TYR A 15 9.81 -6.82 1.77
N LYS A 16 11.00 -6.51 2.28
CA LYS A 16 11.26 -5.22 2.94
C LYS A 16 11.64 -4.15 1.93
N TYR A 17 10.87 -3.07 1.90
CA TYR A 17 11.14 -1.89 1.07
C TYR A 17 11.49 -0.67 1.91
N LYS A 18 12.19 0.28 1.28
CA LYS A 18 12.41 1.63 1.78
C LYS A 18 11.97 2.60 0.69
N ILE A 19 10.86 3.28 0.92
CA ILE A 19 10.21 4.18 -0.03
C ILE A 19 10.52 5.62 0.38
N PHE A 20 10.86 6.46 -0.58
CA PHE A 20 11.01 7.90 -0.35
C PHE A 20 9.66 8.59 -0.57
N ILE A 21 9.18 9.31 0.44
CA ILE A 21 7.90 10.01 0.42
C ILE A 21 8.08 11.48 0.77
N ALA A 22 7.34 12.35 0.09
CA ALA A 22 7.30 13.79 0.38
C ALA A 22 6.20 14.15 1.41
N GLN A 23 5.21 13.27 1.57
CA GLN A 23 4.05 13.46 2.44
C GLN A 23 3.55 12.09 2.96
N PRO A 24 2.78 12.06 4.06
CA PRO A 24 2.10 10.85 4.50
C PRO A 24 1.27 10.24 3.35
N THR A 25 1.38 8.93 3.19
CA THR A 25 0.70 8.18 2.13
C THR A 25 -0.23 7.14 2.74
N ASP A 26 -1.34 6.87 2.08
CA ASP A 26 -2.26 5.80 2.43
C ASP A 26 -2.13 4.62 1.48
N ILE A 27 -2.84 3.53 1.79
CA ILE A 27 -2.87 2.32 0.96
C ILE A 27 -3.31 2.64 -0.48
N TYR A 28 -4.31 3.50 -0.66
CA TYR A 28 -4.84 3.83 -1.99
C TYR A 28 -3.78 4.51 -2.88
N HIS A 29 -3.07 5.50 -2.34
CA HIS A 29 -1.99 6.18 -3.06
C HIS A 29 -0.80 5.24 -3.32
N LEU A 30 -0.49 4.32 -2.39
CA LEU A 30 0.50 3.28 -2.64
C LEU A 30 0.11 2.38 -3.83
N LEU A 31 -1.15 1.96 -3.90
CA LEU A 31 -1.65 1.13 -5.01
C LEU A 31 -1.57 1.87 -6.35
N ILE A 32 -1.91 3.16 -6.39
CA ILE A 32 -1.75 3.99 -7.59
C ILE A 32 -0.28 4.06 -7.99
N PHE A 33 0.62 4.32 -7.04
CA PHE A 33 2.06 4.38 -7.28
C PHE A 33 2.61 3.08 -7.87
N LEU A 34 2.09 1.94 -7.42
CA LEU A 34 2.43 0.61 -7.92
C LEU A 34 1.67 0.21 -9.20
N SER A 35 0.86 1.10 -9.78
CA SER A 35 0.06 0.88 -11.00
C SER A 35 -1.09 -0.15 -10.91
N TYR A 36 -1.60 -0.44 -9.71
CA TYR A 36 -2.72 -1.39 -9.49
C TYR A 36 -4.14 -0.80 -9.74
N GLN A 37 -4.26 0.30 -10.46
CA GLN A 37 -5.48 1.13 -10.53
C GLN A 37 -6.71 0.43 -11.12
N LYS A 38 -6.50 -0.61 -11.95
CA LYS A 38 -7.55 -1.27 -12.75
C LYS A 38 -7.73 -2.75 -12.40
N GLU A 39 -7.04 -3.24 -11.38
CA GLU A 39 -7.03 -4.66 -11.03
C GLU A 39 -8.00 -4.97 -9.90
N LEU A 40 -8.62 -6.16 -9.94
CA LEU A 40 -9.37 -6.68 -8.80
C LEU A 40 -8.37 -7.13 -7.74
N ILE A 41 -8.12 -6.24 -6.78
CA ILE A 41 -7.17 -6.44 -5.70
C ILE A 41 -7.88 -6.53 -4.34
N ILE A 42 -7.36 -7.41 -3.50
CA ILE A 42 -7.63 -7.45 -2.08
C ILE A 42 -6.35 -6.97 -1.38
N VAL A 43 -6.49 -6.07 -0.40
CA VAL A 43 -5.34 -5.63 0.41
C VAL A 43 -5.49 -6.14 1.83
N GLU A 44 -4.46 -6.83 2.30
CA GLU A 44 -4.27 -7.08 3.73
C GLU A 44 -3.27 -6.07 4.28
N HIS A 45 -3.64 -5.35 5.34
CA HIS A 45 -2.73 -4.46 6.05
C HIS A 45 -2.65 -4.83 7.53
N ASN A 46 -1.46 -5.23 7.95
CA ASN A 46 -1.15 -5.74 9.29
C ASN A 46 -2.09 -6.87 9.74
N GLY A 47 -2.36 -7.87 8.90
CA GLY A 47 -3.23 -9.00 9.24
C GLY A 47 -4.72 -8.74 9.03
N LYS A 48 -5.12 -7.52 8.63
CA LYS A 48 -6.53 -7.17 8.42
C LYS A 48 -6.81 -7.01 6.94
N ILE A 49 -7.77 -7.78 6.44
CA ILE A 49 -8.22 -7.73 5.05
C ILE A 49 -9.18 -6.56 4.86
N TYR A 50 -8.99 -5.83 3.77
CA TYR A 50 -9.84 -4.74 3.35
C TYR A 50 -10.27 -4.94 1.90
N ASN A 51 -11.58 -4.89 1.70
CA ASN A 51 -12.14 -4.65 0.38
C ASN A 51 -12.27 -3.14 0.17
N ASN A 52 -12.25 -2.72 -1.09
CA ASN A 52 -12.25 -1.34 -1.57
C ASN A 52 -13.50 -0.49 -1.13
N SER A 53 -14.34 -1.02 -0.24
CA SER A 53 -15.57 -0.40 0.27
C SER A 53 -15.37 0.52 1.47
N ASN A 54 -14.23 0.46 2.16
CA ASN A 54 -13.98 1.29 3.35
C ASN A 54 -13.32 2.62 2.94
N LYS A 55 -14.07 3.72 3.05
CA LYS A 55 -13.69 5.07 2.60
C LYS A 55 -12.67 5.78 3.49
N ASP A 56 -12.33 5.24 4.66
CA ASP A 56 -11.39 5.89 5.56
C ASP A 56 -9.95 5.69 5.08
N PRO A 57 -9.18 6.79 4.92
CA PRO A 57 -7.78 6.70 4.49
C PRO A 57 -6.96 5.94 5.53
N LYS A 58 -6.37 4.83 5.09
CA LYS A 58 -5.45 4.04 5.92
C LYS A 58 -4.03 4.47 5.67
N TYR A 59 -3.58 5.44 6.45
CA TYR A 59 -2.20 5.92 6.40
C TYR A 59 -1.22 4.82 6.78
N ILE A 60 -0.18 4.68 5.97
CA ILE A 60 0.88 3.69 6.14
C ILE A 60 1.91 4.24 7.12
N LYS A 61 2.32 3.39 8.07
CA LYS A 61 3.30 3.70 9.11
C LYS A 61 4.55 2.86 8.95
N GLN A 62 5.59 3.29 9.67
CA GLN A 62 6.87 2.59 9.70
C GLN A 62 6.70 1.14 10.17
N LYS A 63 7.30 0.21 9.44
CA LYS A 63 7.26 -1.26 9.64
C LYS A 63 5.90 -1.92 9.40
N ASP A 64 4.94 -1.21 8.80
CA ASP A 64 3.68 -1.84 8.40
C ASP A 64 3.91 -2.96 7.39
N LYS A 65 3.08 -4.00 7.48
CA LYS A 65 3.02 -5.13 6.56
C LYS A 65 1.81 -4.98 5.65
N ILE A 66 2.03 -5.03 4.36
CA ILE A 66 1.00 -4.89 3.33
C ILE A 66 1.13 -6.08 2.39
N GLU A 67 0.05 -6.82 2.21
CA GLU A 67 -0.04 -7.87 1.19
C GLU A 67 -1.09 -7.43 0.16
N ILE A 68 -0.67 -7.40 -1.11
CA ILE A 68 -1.54 -7.14 -2.25
C ILE A 68 -1.82 -8.50 -2.89
N ILE A 69 -3.07 -8.92 -2.79
CA ILE A 69 -3.56 -10.18 -3.32
C ILE A 69 -4.34 -9.87 -4.59
N THR A 70 -3.84 -10.33 -5.73
CA THR A 70 -4.54 -10.26 -7.01
C THR A 70 -5.32 -11.55 -7.25
N ILE A 71 -6.55 -11.42 -7.75
CA ILE A 71 -7.30 -12.59 -8.21
C ILE A 71 -6.87 -12.86 -9.65
N VAL A 72 -5.95 -13.81 -9.83
CA VAL A 72 -5.58 -14.32 -11.13
C VAL A 72 -6.52 -15.47 -11.50
N GLY A 73 -7.27 -15.31 -12.58
CA GLY A 73 -8.23 -16.31 -13.03
C GLY A 73 -7.55 -17.57 -13.52
N GLY A 74 -8.06 -18.71 -13.09
CA GLY A 74 -7.75 -20.04 -13.60
C GLY A 74 -8.85 -20.95 -13.07
N GLY A 75 -9.66 -21.50 -13.97
CA GLY A 75 -10.39 -22.73 -13.63
C GLY A 75 -9.40 -23.84 -13.33
#